data_AF-A0A7W7EWD0-F1
#
_entry.id   AF-A0A7W7EWD0-F1
#
_cell.length_a   1.000
_cell.length_b   1.000
_cell.length_c   1.000
_cell.angle_alpha   90.00
_cell.angle_beta   90.00
_cell.angle_gamma   90.00
#
_symmetry.space_group_name_H-M   'P 1'
#
loop_
_entity.id
_entity.type
_entity.pdbx_description
1 polymer ?
#
loop_
_entity_poly.entity_id
_entity_poly.type
_entity_poly.pdbx_seq_one_letter_code
_entity_poly.pdbx_strand_id
1 'polypeptide(L)'
;MQTERVTFLTTPGHKAALDAFARESGMSVGHVVREATSRYVAETAFEDEEEALAALVAEVNLSLPKIHEAIDSMIDTLDRTHAKVDAALRTMGVRP
;
A
#
# COMPACT_ATOMS: atom_id res chain seq x y z
N MET A 1 -17.78 26.03 22.22
CA MET A 1 -17.02 25.65 21.02
C MET A 1 -16.89 26.92 20.17
N GLN A 2 -15.81 27.69 20.31
CA GLN A 2 -15.57 28.87 19.48
C GLN A 2 -15.00 28.37 18.15
N THR A 3 -15.76 28.50 17.07
CA THR A 3 -15.23 28.32 15.71
C THR A 3 -14.76 29.67 15.21
N GLU A 4 -13.48 29.78 14.85
CA GLU A 4 -12.96 30.96 14.18
C GLU A 4 -13.65 31.19 12.82
N ARG A 5 -13.81 32.45 12.43
CA ARG A 5 -14.42 32.83 11.15
C ARG A 5 -13.36 32.80 10.05
N VAL A 6 -13.49 31.87 9.11
CA VAL A 6 -12.68 31.82 7.90
C VAL A 6 -13.40 32.55 6.78
N THR A 7 -12.72 33.50 6.13
CA THR A 7 -13.18 34.16 4.90
C THR A 7 -12.21 33.80 3.80
N PHE A 8 -12.71 33.30 2.67
CA PHE A 8 -11.90 33.02 1.49
C PHE A 8 -12.43 33.81 0.30
N LEU A 9 -11.51 34.18 -0.59
CA LEU A 9 -11.86 34.85 -1.85
C LEU A 9 -12.05 33.78 -2.92
N THR A 10 -13.12 33.90 -3.69
CA THR A 10 -13.41 33.00 -4.80
C THR A 10 -14.14 33.76 -5.90
N THR A 11 -14.20 33.18 -7.09
CA THR A 11 -14.96 33.75 -8.20
C THR A 11 -16.47 33.57 -7.97
N PRO A 12 -17.33 34.45 -8.52
CA PRO A 12 -18.77 34.31 -8.38
C PRO A 12 -19.31 32.96 -8.87
N GLY A 13 -18.74 32.43 -9.96
CA GLY A 13 -19.12 31.12 -10.51
C GLY A 13 -18.79 29.96 -9.58
N HIS A 14 -17.58 29.95 -8.99
CA HIS A 14 -17.20 28.92 -8.02
C HIS A 14 -18.01 28.99 -6.73
N LYS A 15 -18.35 30.20 -6.26
CA LYS A 15 -19.26 30.35 -5.12
C LYS A 15 -20.62 29.73 -5.42
N ALA A 16 -21.21 30.03 -6.58
CA ALA A 16 -22.51 29.48 -6.96
C ALA A 16 -22.48 27.95 -7.07
N ALA A 17 -21.41 27.38 -7.63
CA ALA A 17 -21.22 25.94 -7.71
C ALA A 17 -21.09 25.29 -6.31
N LEU A 18 -20.33 25.89 -5.41
CA LEU A 18 -20.18 25.41 -4.03
C LEU A 18 -21.50 25.48 -3.25
N ASP A 19 -22.25 26.57 -3.42
CA ASP A 19 -23.58 26.74 -2.81
C ASP A 19 -24.59 25.71 -3.33
N ALA A 20 -24.53 25.37 -4.63
CA ALA A 20 -25.36 24.33 -5.23
C ALA A 20 -25.00 22.94 -4.70
N PHE A 21 -23.71 22.60 -4.70
CA PHE A 21 -23.20 21.33 -4.19
C PHE A 21 -23.58 21.10 -2.72
N ALA A 22 -23.40 22.12 -1.87
CA ALA A 22 -23.76 22.04 -0.46
C ALA A 22 -25.26 21.78 -0.29
N ARG A 23 -26.10 22.46 -1.08
CA ARG A 23 -27.56 22.28 -1.07
C ARG A 23 -27.98 20.87 -1.50
N GLU A 24 -27.42 20.37 -2.60
CA GLU A 24 -27.71 19.02 -3.12
C GLU A 24 -27.29 17.93 -2.13
N SER A 25 -26.19 18.16 -1.41
CA SER A 25 -25.65 17.24 -0.42
C SER A 25 -26.32 17.35 0.96
N GLY A 26 -27.27 18.28 1.14
CA GLY A 26 -27.91 18.53 2.43
C GLY A 26 -26.97 19.09 3.51
N MET A 27 -25.86 19.71 3.12
CA MET A 27 -24.80 20.20 4.00
C MET A 27 -24.71 21.73 3.96
N SER A 28 -24.09 22.32 4.99
CA SER A 28 -23.70 23.73 4.93
C SER A 28 -22.39 23.90 4.15
N VAL A 29 -22.21 25.03 3.49
CA VAL A 29 -20.94 25.37 2.80
C VAL A 29 -19.74 25.26 3.75
N GLY A 30 -19.90 25.70 5.00
CA GLY A 30 -18.86 25.58 6.01
C GLY A 30 -18.52 24.13 6.38
N HIS A 31 -19.50 23.22 6.32
CA HIS A 31 -19.25 21.79 6.49
C HIS A 31 -18.43 21.25 5.32
N VAL A 32 -18.85 21.54 4.09
CA VAL A 32 -18.15 21.11 2.87
C VAL A 32 -16.71 21.58 2.87
N VAL A 33 -16.48 22.86 3.17
CA VAL A 33 -15.13 23.42 3.24
C VAL A 33 -14.31 22.75 4.33
N ARG A 34 -14.87 22.55 5.52
CA ARG A 34 -14.17 21.89 6.63
C ARG A 34 -13.79 20.45 6.27
N GLU A 35 -14.71 19.70 5.68
CA GLU A 35 -14.46 18.32 5.24
C GLU A 35 -13.38 18.26 4.15
N ALA A 36 -13.49 19.12 3.13
CA ALA A 36 -12.49 19.22 2.07
C ALA A 36 -11.11 19.61 2.62
N THR A 37 -11.03 20.57 3.55
CA THR A 37 -9.78 20.95 4.21
C THR A 37 -9.22 19.80 5.05
N SER A 38 -10.05 19.09 5.82
CA SER A 38 -9.59 17.94 6.60
C SER A 38 -9.03 16.84 5.69
N ARG A 39 -9.68 16.56 4.56
CA ARG A 39 -9.17 15.61 3.56
C ARG A 39 -7.87 16.09 2.94
N TYR A 40 -7.80 17.35 2.51
CA TYR A 40 -6.59 17.91 1.92
C TYR A 40 -5.40 17.88 2.89
N VAL A 41 -5.60 18.23 4.17
CA VAL A 41 -4.54 18.18 5.18
C VAL A 41 -4.12 16.74 5.47
N ALA A 42 -5.08 15.80 5.52
CA ALA A 42 -4.75 14.38 5.65
C ALA A 42 -3.99 13.86 4.42
N GLU A 43 -4.39 14.28 3.21
CA GLU A 43 -3.74 13.92 1.96
C GLU A 43 -2.32 14.47 1.85
N THR A 44 -2.08 15.70 2.32
CA THR A 44 -0.75 16.31 2.35
C THR A 44 0.15 15.66 3.41
N ALA A 45 -0.42 15.04 4.45
CA ALA A 45 0.33 14.24 5.41
C ALA A 45 0.86 12.91 4.82
N PHE A 46 0.43 12.52 3.61
CA PHE A 46 0.91 11.32 2.90
C PHE A 46 2.09 11.60 1.95
N GLU A 47 2.71 12.79 1.95
CA GLU A 47 4.03 12.96 1.30
C GLU A 47 5.08 11.99 1.89
N ASP A 48 4.95 11.64 3.17
CA ASP A 48 5.75 10.59 3.84
C ASP A 48 5.40 9.15 3.36
N GLU A 49 4.21 8.94 2.80
CA GLU A 49 3.72 7.61 2.43
C GLU A 49 4.30 7.13 1.09
N GLU A 50 4.54 8.06 0.16
CA GLU A 50 5.20 7.76 -1.11
C GLU A 50 6.70 7.48 -0.91
N GLU A 51 7.35 8.16 0.03
CA GLU A 51 8.73 7.88 0.41
C GLU A 51 8.86 6.53 1.15
N ALA A 52 7.90 6.21 2.04
CA ALA A 52 7.81 4.90 2.68
C ALA A 52 7.55 3.77 1.67
N LEU A 53 6.69 3.99 0.68
CA LEU A 53 6.41 3.04 -0.39
C LEU A 53 7.66 2.81 -1.27
N ALA A 54 8.38 3.88 -1.61
CA ALA A 54 9.63 3.78 -2.36
C ALA A 54 10.69 2.96 -1.62
N ALA A 55 10.84 3.17 -0.31
CA ALA A 55 11.72 2.36 0.53
C ALA A 55 11.32 0.87 0.55
N LEU A 56 10.02 0.59 0.63
CA LEU A 56 9.50 -0.78 0.65
C LEU A 56 9.73 -1.50 -0.70
N VAL A 57 9.53 -0.79 -1.82
CA VAL A 57 9.82 -1.31 -3.16
C VAL A 57 11.31 -1.61 -3.33
N ALA A 58 12.20 -0.75 -2.81
CA ALA A 58 13.64 -0.99 -2.84
C ALA A 58 14.01 -2.26 -2.06
N GLU A 59 13.45 -2.43 -0.86
CA GLU A 59 13.70 -3.62 -0.02
C GLU A 59 13.20 -4.91 -0.69
N VAL A 60 12.02 -4.87 -1.31
CA VAL A 60 11.45 -6.02 -2.06
C VAL A 60 12.35 -6.38 -3.25
N ASN A 61 12.81 -5.39 -4.02
CA ASN A 61 13.68 -5.62 -5.17
C ASN A 61 15.03 -6.22 -4.76
N LEU A 62 15.56 -5.87 -3.59
CA LEU A 62 16.79 -6.45 -3.05
C LEU A 62 16.57 -7.86 -2.47
N SER A 63 15.39 -8.12 -1.92
CA SER A 63 15.07 -9.38 -1.24
C SER A 63 14.65 -10.50 -2.21
N LEU A 64 13.97 -10.16 -3.30
CA LEU A 64 13.47 -11.15 -4.27
C LEU A 64 14.55 -12.06 -4.85
N PRO A 65 15.73 -11.56 -5.30
CA PRO A 65 16.80 -12.42 -5.80
C PRO A 65 17.30 -13.41 -4.73
N LYS A 66 17.46 -12.93 -3.49
CA LYS A 66 17.92 -13.77 -2.36
C LYS A 66 16.92 -14.87 -2.04
N ILE A 67 15.63 -14.56 -2.14
CA ILE A 67 14.56 -15.55 -1.93
C ILE A 67 14.60 -16.60 -3.04
N HIS A 68 14.76 -16.21 -4.30
CA HIS A 68 14.90 -17.16 -5.40
C HIS A 68 16.13 -18.07 -5.21
N GLU A 69 17.30 -17.51 -4.90
CA GLU A 69 18.51 -18.30 -4.64
C GLU A 69 18.32 -19.28 -3.47
N ALA A 70 17.64 -18.86 -2.41
CA ALA A 70 17.36 -19.73 -1.26
C ALA A 70 16.41 -20.87 -1.64
N ILE A 71 15.40 -20.61 -2.46
CA ILE A 71 14.47 -21.63 -2.97
C ILE A 71 15.21 -22.62 -3.86
N ASP A 72 16.03 -22.15 -4.80
CA ASP A 72 16.81 -23.02 -5.69
C ASP A 72 17.75 -23.93 -4.89
N SER A 73 18.45 -23.37 -3.90
CA SER A 73 19.32 -24.15 -3.01
C SER A 73 18.56 -25.21 -2.20
N MET A 74 17.32 -24.90 -1.80
CA MET A 74 16.46 -25.83 -1.09
C MET A 74 16.01 -26.98 -2.01
N ILE A 75 15.63 -26.68 -3.25
CA ILE A 75 15.27 -27.69 -4.26
C ILE A 75 16.44 -28.65 -4.50
N ASP A 76 17.64 -28.12 -4.75
CA ASP A 76 18.86 -28.93 -4.94
C ASP A 76 19.16 -29.83 -3.75
N THR A 77 18.86 -29.35 -2.53
CA THR A 77 19.09 -30.11 -1.31
C THR A 77 18.06 -31.22 -1.16
N LEU A 78 16.79 -30.97 -1.50
CA LEU A 78 15.74 -31.97 -1.51
C LEU A 78 16.03 -33.06 -2.54
N ASP A 79 16.42 -32.70 -3.76
CA ASP A 79 16.72 -33.66 -4.83
C ASP A 79 17.90 -34.56 -4.46
N ARG A 80 18.97 -33.97 -3.91
CA ARG A 80 20.10 -34.77 -3.39
C ARG A 80 19.69 -35.70 -2.25
N THR A 81 18.76 -35.25 -1.39
CA THR A 81 18.27 -36.06 -0.28
C THR A 81 17.42 -37.22 -0.77
N HIS A 82 16.50 -36.97 -1.71
CA HIS A 82 15.71 -38.01 -2.35
C HIS A 82 16.59 -39.04 -3.06
N ALA A 83 17.59 -38.60 -3.82
CA ALA A 83 18.52 -39.49 -4.50
C ALA A 83 19.28 -40.41 -3.50
N LYS A 84 19.71 -39.87 -2.36
CA LYS A 84 20.37 -40.65 -1.30
C LYS A 84 19.42 -41.66 -0.66
N VAL A 85 18.19 -41.25 -0.35
CA VAL A 85 17.17 -42.13 0.22
C VAL A 85 16.83 -43.25 -0.75
N ASP A 86 16.63 -42.93 -2.04
CA ASP A 86 16.35 -43.93 -3.06
C ASP A 86 17.49 -44.94 -3.23
N ALA A 87 18.75 -44.46 -3.25
CA ALA A 87 19.90 -45.35 -3.30
C ALA A 87 19.96 -46.29 -2.07
N ALA A 88 19.67 -45.76 -0.87
CA ALA A 88 19.62 -46.56 0.35
C ALA A 88 18.50 -47.61 0.31
N LEU A 89 17.29 -47.22 -0.10
CA LEU A 89 16.14 -48.12 -0.23
C LEU A 89 16.37 -49.23 -1.27
N ARG A 90 17.05 -48.91 -2.39
CA ARG A 90 17.48 -49.91 -3.37
C ARG A 90 18.50 -50.89 -2.81
N THR A 91 19.48 -50.39 -2.08
CA THR A 91 20.49 -51.23 -1.41
C THR A 91 19.84 -52.20 -0.42
N MET A 92 18.76 -51.77 0.25
CA MET A 92 18.00 -52.60 1.19
C MET A 92 16.97 -53.54 0.51
N GLY A 93 16.81 -53.47 -0.81
CA GLY A 93 15.85 -54.29 -1.56
C GLY A 93 14.38 -53.89 -1.35
N VAL A 94 14.12 -52.72 -0.77
CA VAL A 94 12.75 -52.22 -0.47
C VAL A 94 12.13 -51.53 -1.69
N ARG A 95 12.95 -50.94 -2.56
CA ARG A 95 12.53 -50.29 -3.82
C ARG A 95 13.41 -50.86 -4.95
N PRO A 96 12.85 -51.21 -6.13
CA PRO A 96 13.64 -51.68 -7.27
C PRO A 96 14.58 -50.61 -7.86
#